data_AF-A0A382TZG8-F1
#
_entry.id   AF-A0A382TZG8-F1
#
_cell.length_a   1.000
_cell.length_b   1.000
_cell.length_c   1.000
_cell.angle_alpha   90.00
_cell.angle_beta   90.00
_cell.angle_gamma   90.00
#
_symmetry.space_group_name_H-M   'P 1'
#
loop_
_entity.id
_entity.type
_entity.pdbx_description
1 polymer ?
#
loop_
_entity_poly.entity_id
_entity_poly.type
_entity_poly.pdbx_seq_one_letter_code
_entity_poly.pdbx_strand_id
1 'polypeptide(L)' 'MRPIGEIIDEAQAKRFGDHLLSNGVPCDIDDDDSGTWTVWIHDDDQIEKAEAELTQFNREPDNPIYNKAKSKAEKI' A
#
# COMPACT_ATOMS: atom_id res chain seq x y z
N MET A 1 8.95 7.46 -10.22
CA MET A 1 8.26 7.36 -8.92
C MET A 1 7.17 8.41 -8.87
N ARG A 2 5.92 8.01 -8.66
CA ARG A 2 4.77 8.93 -8.56
C ARG A 2 3.93 8.52 -7.34
N PRO A 3 3.43 9.49 -6.57
CA PRO A 3 2.55 9.17 -5.46
C PRO A 3 1.16 8.85 -6.01
N ILE A 4 0.57 7.75 -5.55
CA ILE A 4 -0.80 7.36 -5.90
C ILE A 4 -1.81 7.76 -4.84
N GLY A 5 -1.35 8.08 -3.64
CA GLY A 5 -2.19 8.57 -2.55
C GLY A 5 -1.51 8.46 -1.19
N GLU A 6 -2.26 8.87 -0.18
CA GLU A 6 -1.82 9.02 1.20
C GLU A 6 -2.75 8.21 2.12
N ILE A 7 -2.16 7.52 3.10
CA ILE A 7 -2.89 6.70 4.08
C ILE A 7 -2.57 7.25 5.46
N ILE A 8 -3.58 7.46 6.32
CA ILE A 8 -3.42 8.10 7.65
C ILE A 8 -3.06 7.09 8.75
N ASP A 9 -2.90 5.81 8.41
CA ASP A 9 -2.60 4.76 9.38
C ASP A 9 -1.43 3.89 8.92
N GLU A 10 -0.41 3.73 9.78
CA GLU A 10 0.83 3.04 9.44
C GLU A 10 0.55 1.58 9.07
N ALA A 11 -0.33 0.94 9.83
CA ALA A 11 -0.64 -0.46 9.65
C ALA A 11 -1.38 -0.67 8.34
N GLN A 12 -2.27 0.25 7.96
CA GLN A 12 -2.93 0.24 6.65
C GLN A 12 -1.92 0.51 5.52
N ALA A 13 -1.03 1.48 5.68
CA ALA A 13 -0.02 1.81 4.67
C ALA A 13 0.88 0.60 4.41
N LYS A 14 1.51 0.04 5.45
CA LYS A 14 2.32 -1.16 5.32
C LYS A 14 1.57 -2.33 4.70
N ARG A 15 0.32 -2.58 5.12
CA ARG A 15 -0.51 -3.64 4.52
C ARG A 15 -0.72 -3.44 3.02
N PHE A 16 -1.01 -2.21 2.62
CA PHE A 16 -1.19 -1.88 1.21
C PHE A 16 0.10 -2.05 0.41
N GLY A 17 1.25 -1.62 0.96
CA GLY A 17 2.56 -1.83 0.36
C GLY A 17 2.93 -3.31 0.19
N ASP A 18 2.74 -4.13 1.23
CA ASP A 18 2.95 -5.58 1.14
C ASP A 18 2.05 -6.23 0.10
N HIS A 19 0.79 -5.78 0.00
CA HIS A 19 -0.16 -6.27 -1.00
C HIS A 19 0.28 -5.92 -2.43
N LEU A 20 0.71 -4.68 -2.67
CA LEU A 20 1.27 -4.25 -3.95
C LEU A 20 2.51 -5.07 -4.33
N LEU A 21 3.43 -5.26 -3.39
CA LEU A 21 4.63 -6.06 -3.59
C LEU A 21 4.29 -7.53 -3.93
N SER A 22 3.31 -8.12 -3.22
CA SER A 22 2.82 -9.47 -3.51
C SER A 22 2.15 -9.58 -4.88
N ASN A 23 1.64 -8.48 -5.43
CA ASN A 23 1.08 -8.39 -6.78
C ASN A 23 2.12 -8.08 -7.87
N GLY A 24 3.41 -8.01 -7.50
CA GLY A 24 4.51 -7.70 -8.41
C GLY A 24 4.66 -6.20 -8.71
N VAL A 25 4.02 -5.34 -7.90
CA VAL A 25 4.09 -3.88 -8.02
C VAL A 25 5.11 -3.36 -7.01
N PRO A 26 6.33 -2.97 -7.41
CA PRO A 26 7.29 -2.37 -6.51
C PRO A 26 6.82 -0.96 -6.12
N CYS A 27 6.63 -0.76 -4.82
CA CYS A 27 6.22 0.50 -4.22
C CYS A 27 7.11 0.86 -3.04
N ASP A 28 7.24 2.15 -2.78
CA ASP A 28 7.82 2.71 -1.56
C ASP A 28 6.73 3.38 -0.73
N ILE A 29 6.85 3.29 0.58
CA ILE A 29 5.97 3.97 1.52
C ILE A 29 6.82 4.91 2.33
N ASP A 30 6.49 6.19 2.23
CA ASP A 30 7.22 7.27 2.90
C ASP A 30 6.31 7.88 3.95
N ASP A 31 6.78 8.00 5.19
CA ASP A 31 6.07 8.73 6.24
C ASP A 31 6.26 10.24 6.05
N ASP A 32 5.14 10.96 6.03
CA ASP A 32 5.12 12.41 6.09
C ASP A 32 5.12 12.87 7.55
N ASP A 33 5.75 14.02 7.80
CA ASP A 33 5.86 14.65 9.13
C ASP A 33 4.48 14.91 9.78
N SER A 34 3.42 14.95 8.96
CA SER A 34 2.02 15.10 9.37
C SER A 34 1.38 13.81 9.94
N GLY A 35 2.09 12.68 9.93
CA GLY A 35 1.56 11.37 10.35
C GLY A 35 0.71 10.67 9.29
N THR A 36 0.93 11.02 8.02
CA THR A 36 0.36 10.34 6.85
C THR A 36 1.47 9.56 6.15
N TRP A 37 1.10 8.48 5.45
CA TRP A 37 2.03 7.64 4.70
C TRP A 37 1.70 7.74 3.22
N THR A 38 2.64 8.27 2.45
CA THR A 38 2.50 8.43 1.00
C THR A 38 3.00 7.17 0.31
N VAL A 39 2.17 6.61 -0.58
CA VAL A 39 2.53 5.43 -1.36
C VAL A 39 3.06 5.87 -2.73
N TRP A 40 4.32 5.55 -2.99
CA TRP A 40 5.05 5.88 -4.20
C TRP A 40 5.22 4.64 -5.08
N ILE A 41 4.78 4.72 -6.33
CA ILE A 41 4.98 3.64 -7.30
C ILE A 41 6.16 3.99 -8.20
N HIS A 42 7.09 3.04 -8.38
CA HIS A 42 8.30 3.27 -9.16
C HIS A 42 8.02 3.39 -10.66
N ASP A 43 7.09 2.58 -11.14
CA ASP A 43 6.78 2.38 -12.55
C ASP A 43 5.41 2.98 -12.93
N ASP A 44 5.38 3.83 -13.96
CA ASP A 44 4.16 4.55 -14.36
C ASP A 44 3.09 3.63 -14.99
N ASP A 45 3.48 2.50 -15.59
CA ASP A 45 2.54 1.49 -16.10
C ASP A 45 1.77 0.82 -14.95
N GLN A 46 2.42 0.68 -13.80
CA GLN A 46 1.81 0.08 -12.62
C GLN A 46 1.05 1.08 -11.74
N ILE A 47 1.11 2.38 -12.04
CA ILE A 47 0.34 3.40 -11.33
C ILE A 47 -1.16 3.16 -11.50
N GLU A 48 -1.63 2.94 -12.72
CA GLU A 48 -3.06 2.76 -12.98
C GLU A 48 -3.61 1.55 -12.21
N LYS A 49 -2.83 0.45 -12.16
CA LYS A 49 -3.16 -0.73 -11.36
C LYS A 49 -3.14 -0.42 -9.86
N ALA A 50 -2.13 0.29 -9.38
CA ALA A 50 -2.00 0.62 -7.97
C ALA A 50 -3.08 1.62 -7.49
N GLU A 51 -3.48 2.59 -8.32
CA GLU A 51 -4.61 3.50 -8.06
C GLU A 51 -5.95 2.75 -8.01
N ALA A 52 -6.15 1.77 -8.90
CA ALA A 52 -7.34 0.91 -8.86
C ALA A 52 -7.39 0.10 -7.56
N GLU A 53 -6.27 -0.51 -7.18
CA GLU A 53 -6.16 -1.24 -5.90
C GLU A 53 -6.34 -0.30 -4.70
N LEU A 54 -5.80 0.92 -4.74
CA LEU A 54 -5.97 1.92 -3.68
C LEU A 54 -7.43 2.35 -3.55
N THR A 55 -8.13 2.52 -4.66
CA THR A 55 -9.57 2.81 -4.66
C THR A 55 -10.37 1.66 -4.06
N GLN A 56 -10.00 0.42 -4.37
CA GLN A 56 -10.60 -0.78 -3.80
C GLN A 56 -10.32 -0.88 -2.29
N PHE A 57 -9.09 -0.58 -1.87
CA PHE A 57 -8.65 -0.53 -0.48
C PHE A 57 -9.38 0.57 0.30
N ASN A 58 -9.57 1.75 -0.28
CA ASN A 58 -10.28 2.85 0.37
C ASN A 58 -11.78 2.51 0.58
N ARG A 59 -12.38 1.78 -0.37
CA ARG A 59 -13.76 1.27 -0.21
C ARG A 59 -13.89 0.19 0.85
N GLU A 60 -12.97 -0.76 0.89
CA GLU A 60 -13.00 -1.91 1.82
C GLU A 60 -11.64 -2.15 2.48
N PRO A 61 -11.19 -1.25 3.38
CA PRO A 61 -9.87 -1.36 4.00
C PRO A 61 -9.77 -2.53 4.99
N ASP A 62 -10.91 -2.97 5.53
CA ASP A 62 -11.00 -4.10 6.45
C ASP A 62 -11.09 -5.46 5.72
N ASN A 63 -10.99 -5.47 4.38
CA ASN A 63 -11.10 -6.69 3.63
C ASN A 63 -9.97 -7.69 4.02
N PRO A 64 -10.31 -8.94 4.36
CA PRO A 64 -9.33 -9.93 4.82
C PRO A 64 -8.21 -10.22 3.80
N ILE A 65 -8.38 -9.88 2.52
CA ILE A 65 -7.32 -9.98 1.52
C ILE A 65 -6.10 -9.13 1.88
N TYR A 66 -6.31 -7.93 2.44
CA TYR A 66 -5.24 -7.03 2.88
C TYR A 66 -4.73 -7.39 4.28
N ASN A 67 -5.55 -8.09 5.07
CA ASN A 67 -5.21 -8.51 6.42
C ASN A 67 -4.30 -9.76 6.44
N LYS A 68 -4.35 -10.58 5.39
CA LYS A 68 -3.51 -11.79 5.25
C LYS A 68 -2.01 -11.50 5.08
N ALA A 69 -1.64 -10.31 4.63
CA ALA A 69 -0.24 -9.91 4.52
C ALA A 69 0.48 -9.87 5.89
N LYS A 70 -0.25 -9.61 6.99
CA LYS A 70 0.31 -9.53 8.35
C LYS A 70 0.95 -10.83 8.85
N SER A 71 0.65 -11.98 8.25
CA SER A 71 1.09 -13.28 8.76
C SER A 71 2.48 -13.75 8.28
N LYS A 72 3.25 -12.93 7.54
CA LYS A 72 4.63 -13.31 7.14
C LYS A 72 5.76 -12.47 7.76
N ALA A 73 5.47 -11.39 8.47
CA ALA A 73 6.49 -10.54 9.09
C ALA A 73 6.78 -10.83 10.58
N GLU A 74 6.10 -11.79 11.21
CA GLU A 74 6.40 -12.26 12.56
C GLU A 74 7.09 -13.62 12.53
N LYS A 75 8.30 -13.69 11.94
CA LYS A 75 9.22 -14.82 12.21
C LYS A 75 10.65 -14.51 11.76
N ILE A 76 11.34 -13.64 12.49
CA ILE A 76 12.80 -13.75 12.69
C ILE A 76 13.15 -13.25 14.09
#